data_AF-A0A7C5HGP4-F1
#
_entry.id   AF-A0A7C5HGP4-F1
#
_cell.length_a   1.000
_cell.length_b   1.000
_cell.length_c   1.000
_cell.angle_alpha   90.00
_cell.angle_beta   90.00
_cell.angle_gamma   90.00
#
_symmetry.space_group_name_H-M   'P 1'
#
loop_
_entity.id
_entity.type
_entity.pdbx_description
1 polymer ?
#
loop_
_entity_poly.entity_id
_entity_poly.type
_entity_poly.pdbx_seq_one_letter_code
_entity_poly.pdbx_strand_id
1 'polypeptide(L)'
;MDLHGELERLVSLLEDEKSLLGKTLADAAFTEALEQVTQQKHALLEQIASYDATALQQHEELLKRIRELGEINMQIAQSNMLFIEELFSSIFKDSTSQYDENGAVSSKKEGLINKKI
;
A
#
# COMPACT_ATOMS: atom_id res chain seq x y z
N MET A 1 7.42 31.02 -4.63
CA MET A 1 7.50 29.61 -4.25
C MET A 1 8.65 28.99 -5.04
N ASP A 2 9.34 28.01 -4.47
CA ASP A 2 10.55 27.41 -5.04
C ASP A 2 10.25 25.98 -5.48
N LEU A 3 10.21 25.74 -6.79
CA LEU A 3 9.92 24.44 -7.39
C LEU A 3 10.90 23.37 -6.92
N HIS A 4 12.17 23.72 -6.73
CA HIS A 4 13.18 22.77 -6.29
C HIS A 4 12.86 22.26 -4.88
N GLY A 5 12.60 23.18 -3.94
CA GLY A 5 12.20 22.83 -2.58
C GLY A 5 10.87 22.08 -2.51
N GLU A 6 9.92 22.36 -3.40
CA GLU A 6 8.67 21.60 -3.50
C GLU A 6 8.90 20.15 -3.96
N LEU A 7 9.77 19.93 -4.96
CA LEU A 7 10.13 18.60 -5.42
C LEU A 7 10.91 17.81 -4.36
N GLU A 8 11.86 18.44 -3.65
CA GLU A 8 12.55 17.80 -2.53
C GLU A 8 11.59 17.43 -1.39
N ARG A 9 10.62 18.31 -1.11
CA ARG A 9 9.58 18.01 -0.12
C ARG A 9 8.72 16.82 -0.55
N LEU A 10 8.38 16.71 -1.84
CA LEU A 10 7.64 15.56 -2.36
C LEU A 10 8.45 14.27 -2.22
N VAL A 11 9.76 14.31 -2.45
CA VAL A 11 10.66 13.17 -2.19
C VAL A 11 10.60 12.76 -0.71
N SER A 12 10.72 13.70 0.22
CA SER A 12 10.64 13.40 1.66
C SER A 12 9.31 12.75 2.02
N LEU A 13 8.18 13.26 1.52
CA LEU A 13 6.87 12.68 1.78
C LEU A 13 6.71 11.26 1.22
N LEU A 14 7.32 10.97 0.07
CA LEU A 14 7.33 9.63 -0.51
C LEU A 14 8.20 8.66 0.31
N GLU A 15 9.32 9.13 0.87
CA GLU A 15 10.15 8.32 1.76
C GLU A 15 9.45 8.05 3.10
N ASP A 16 8.73 9.04 3.65
CA ASP A 16 7.90 8.88 4.84
C ASP A 16 6.77 7.87 4.60
N GLU A 17 6.06 7.99 3.47
CA GLU A 17 5.04 7.02 3.06
C GLU A 17 5.61 5.61 2.95
N LYS A 18 6.78 5.45 2.31
CA LYS A 18 7.46 4.14 2.20
C LYS A 18 7.69 3.51 3.58
N SER A 19 8.15 4.32 4.53
CA SER A 19 8.40 3.89 5.91
C SER A 19 7.11 3.49 6.61
N LEU A 20 6.03 4.24 6.43
CA LEU A 20 4.72 3.96 7.02
C LEU A 20 4.08 2.70 6.42
N LEU A 21 4.15 2.53 5.09
CA LEU A 21 3.64 1.34 4.39
C LEU A 21 4.37 0.05 4.79
N GLY A 22 5.64 0.14 5.20
CA GLY A 22 6.42 -0.98 5.72
C GLY A 22 6.09 -1.37 7.16
N LYS A 23 5.31 -0.57 7.89
CA LYS A 23 4.89 -0.87 9.26
C LYS A 23 3.59 -1.68 9.25
N THR A 24 3.42 -2.50 10.28
CA THR A 24 2.23 -3.35 10.44
C THR A 24 1.00 -2.49 10.77
N LEU A 25 -0.12 -2.77 10.10
CA LEU A 25 -1.42 -2.08 10.23
C LEU A 25 -2.12 -2.22 11.60
N ALA A 26 -1.39 -2.64 12.64
CA ALA A 26 -1.95 -2.93 13.95
C ALA A 26 -2.20 -1.66 14.80
N ASP A 27 -1.62 -0.52 14.42
CA ASP A 27 -1.70 0.73 15.18
C ASP A 27 -2.39 1.83 14.37
N ALA A 28 -3.48 2.37 14.93
CA ALA A 28 -4.28 3.45 14.33
C ALA A 28 -3.46 4.72 14.09
N ALA A 29 -2.41 4.96 14.87
CA ALA A 29 -1.51 6.10 14.67
C ALA A 29 -0.77 6.04 13.32
N PHE A 30 -0.47 4.83 12.81
CA PHE A 30 0.16 4.69 11.48
C PHE A 30 -0.82 4.98 10.35
N THR A 31 -2.07 4.57 10.50
CA THR A 31 -3.12 4.86 9.51
C THR A 31 -3.37 6.36 9.40
N GLU A 32 -3.48 7.05 10.54
CA GLU A 32 -3.66 8.51 10.55
C GLU A 32 -2.45 9.24 9.94
N ALA A 33 -1.23 8.81 10.27
CA ALA A 33 -0.02 9.39 9.68
C ALA A 33 0.04 9.18 8.15
N LEU A 34 -0.36 8.00 7.66
CA LEU A 34 -0.40 7.71 6.22
C LEU A 34 -1.44 8.57 5.49
N GLU A 35 -2.59 8.80 6.11
CA GLU A 35 -3.62 9.71 5.59
C GLU A 35 -3.11 11.15 5.51
N GLN A 36 -2.45 11.63 6.57
CA GLN A 36 -1.86 12.97 6.59
C GLN A 36 -0.80 13.14 5.48
N VAL A 37 0.10 12.16 5.32
CA VAL A 37 1.11 12.17 4.24
C VAL A 37 0.43 12.18 2.87
N THR A 38 -0.65 11.42 2.69
CA THR A 38 -1.43 11.40 1.44
C THR A 38 -2.02 12.76 1.11
N GLN A 39 -2.64 13.43 2.09
CA GLN A 39 -3.21 14.77 1.92
C GLN A 39 -2.13 15.80 1.58
N GLN A 40 -0.99 15.76 2.28
CA GLN A 40 0.13 16.68 2.02
C GLN A 40 0.70 16.50 0.61
N LYS A 41 0.86 15.25 0.13
CA LYS A 41 1.28 14.97 -1.25
C LYS A 41 0.29 15.52 -2.27
N HIS A 42 -1.01 15.34 -2.04
CA HIS A 42 -2.03 15.85 -2.98
C HIS A 42 -1.96 17.37 -3.10
N ALA A 43 -1.93 18.09 -1.97
CA ALA A 43 -1.81 19.55 -1.97
C ALA A 43 -0.52 20.04 -2.64
N LEU A 44 0.60 19.32 -2.43
CA LEU A 44 1.88 19.67 -3.04
C LEU A 44 1.89 19.39 -4.55
N LEU A 45 1.26 18.31 -5.01
CA LEU A 45 1.12 18.01 -6.43
C LEU A 45 0.25 19.04 -7.15
N GLU A 46 -0.81 19.55 -6.51
CA GLU A 46 -1.60 20.66 -7.05
C GLU A 46 -0.76 21.93 -7.21
N GLN A 47 0.13 22.22 -6.25
CA GLN A 47 1.07 23.34 -6.35
C GLN A 47 2.06 23.14 -7.49
N ILE A 48 2.67 21.96 -7.58
CA ILE A 48 3.63 21.61 -8.63
C ILE A 48 2.97 21.65 -10.02
N ALA A 49 1.70 21.26 -10.13
CA ALA A 49 0.94 21.30 -11.39
C ALA A 49 0.74 22.72 -11.96
N SER A 50 0.95 23.77 -11.14
CA SER A 50 0.88 25.16 -11.59
C SER A 50 2.14 25.67 -12.28
N TYR A 51 3.25 24.92 -12.21
CA TYR A 51 4.52 25.29 -12.84
C TYR A 51 4.58 24.83 -14.31
N ASP A 52 5.30 25.59 -15.13
CA ASP A 52 5.52 25.24 -16.53
C ASP A 52 6.37 23.96 -16.68
N ALA A 53 6.07 23.17 -17.70
CA ALA A 53 6.78 21.92 -18.00
C ALA A 53 8.29 22.12 -18.21
N THR A 54 8.71 23.29 -18.74
CA THR A 54 10.12 23.63 -18.96
C THR A 54 10.87 23.88 -17.64
N ALA A 55 10.19 24.37 -16.60
CA ALA A 55 10.76 24.51 -15.27
C ALA A 55 10.98 23.15 -14.62
N LEU A 56 10.02 22.23 -14.79
CA LEU A 56 10.12 20.85 -14.31
C LEU A 56 11.27 20.07 -14.97
N GLN A 57 11.52 20.29 -16.26
CA GLN A 57 12.63 19.63 -16.98
C GLN A 57 14.01 19.91 -16.38
N GLN A 58 14.20 21.03 -15.69
CA GLN A 58 15.48 21.37 -15.04
C GLN A 58 15.77 20.49 -13.81
N HIS A 59 14.79 19.71 -13.36
CA HIS A 59 14.87 18.85 -12.18
C HIS A 59 14.69 17.36 -12.52
N GLU A 60 15.17 16.93 -13.69
CA GLU A 60 15.00 15.57 -14.21
C GLU A 60 15.38 14.47 -13.21
N GLU A 61 16.51 14.62 -12.51
CA GLU A 61 16.97 13.65 -11.50
C GLU A 61 15.98 13.53 -10.32
N LEU A 62 15.43 14.66 -9.84
CA LEU A 62 14.42 14.64 -8.78
C LEU A 62 13.12 14.00 -9.27
N LEU A 63 12.69 14.31 -10.50
CA LEU A 63 11.48 13.71 -11.09
C LEU A 63 11.62 12.21 -11.27
N LYS A 64 12.82 11.74 -11.67
CA LYS A 64 13.13 10.32 -11.75
C LYS A 64 13.07 9.66 -10.37
N ARG A 65 13.67 10.29 -9.36
CA ARG A 65 13.62 9.80 -7.98
C ARG A 65 12.20 9.73 -7.42
N ILE A 66 11.38 10.75 -7.69
CA ILE A 66 9.95 10.79 -7.34
C ILE A 66 9.21 9.61 -7.97
N ARG A 67 9.47 9.34 -9.27
CA ARG A 67 8.87 8.21 -9.98
C ARG A 67 9.26 6.87 -9.36
N GLU A 68 10.55 6.66 -9.14
CA GLU A 68 11.08 5.42 -8.53
C GLU A 68 10.46 5.17 -7.14
N LEU A 69 10.41 6.19 -6.30
CA LEU A 69 9.79 6.08 -4.97
C LEU A 69 8.28 5.81 -5.07
N GLY A 70 7.58 6.47 -6.00
CA GLY A 70 6.16 6.25 -6.25
C GLY A 70 5.86 4.81 -6.67
N GLU A 71 6.69 4.24 -7.56
CA GLU A 71 6.59 2.83 -7.98
C GLU A 71 6.83 1.87 -6.81
N ILE A 72 7.84 2.13 -5.98
CA ILE A 72 8.13 1.33 -4.78
C ILE A 72 6.93 1.37 -3.81
N ASN A 73 6.40 2.56 -3.52
CA ASN A 73 5.28 2.71 -2.59
C ASN A 73 4.03 1.99 -3.12
N MET A 74 3.76 2.08 -4.42
CA MET A 74 2.67 1.34 -5.06
C MET A 74 2.84 -0.17 -4.92
N GLN A 75 4.05 -0.70 -5.13
CA GLN A 75 4.32 -2.13 -4.96
C GLN A 75 4.11 -2.60 -3.52
N ILE A 76 4.56 -1.82 -2.53
CA ILE A 76 4.33 -2.14 -1.10
C ILE A 76 2.84 -2.12 -0.79
N ALA A 77 2.11 -1.11 -1.25
CA ALA A 77 0.66 -1.01 -1.04
C ALA A 77 -0.10 -2.20 -1.67
N GLN A 78 0.28 -2.61 -2.88
CA GLN A 78 -0.29 -3.80 -3.53
C GLN A 78 0.00 -5.08 -2.74
N SER A 79 1.24 -5.25 -2.27
CA SER A 79 1.60 -6.38 -1.42
C SER A 79 0.79 -6.40 -0.12
N ASN A 80 0.59 -5.24 0.50
CA ASN A 80 -0.22 -5.12 1.71
C ASN A 80 -1.69 -5.47 1.44
N MET A 81 -2.23 -5.06 0.30
CA MET A 81 -3.59 -5.39 -0.11
C MET A 81 -3.79 -6.90 -0.32
N LEU A 82 -2.87 -7.56 -1.03
CA LEU A 82 -2.89 -9.01 -1.24
C LEU A 82 -2.84 -9.77 0.10
N PHE A 83 -2.00 -9.33 1.03
CA PHE A 83 -1.94 -9.93 2.36
C PHE A 83 -3.27 -9.81 3.12
N ILE A 84 -3.93 -8.66 3.05
CA ILE A 84 -5.25 -8.46 3.65
C ILE A 84 -6.30 -9.38 3.00
N GLU A 85 -6.29 -9.54 1.67
CA GLU A 85 -7.18 -10.46 0.95
C GLU A 85 -6.97 -11.91 1.36
N GLU A 86 -5.72 -12.34 1.57
CA GLU A 86 -5.38 -13.67 2.09
C GLU A 86 -5.86 -13.88 3.52
N LEU A 87 -5.73 -12.87 4.39
CA LEU A 87 -6.26 -12.91 5.76
C LEU A 87 -7.78 -13.07 5.76
N PHE A 88 -8.49 -12.25 4.97
CA PHE A 88 -9.95 -12.36 4.84
C PHE A 88 -10.37 -13.71 4.29
N SER A 89 -9.71 -14.19 3.23
CA SER A 89 -9.96 -15.51 2.67
C SER A 89 -9.76 -16.62 3.69
N SER A 90 -8.80 -16.48 4.61
CA SER A 90 -8.54 -17.47 5.66
C SER A 90 -9.58 -17.42 6.78
N ILE A 91 -10.04 -16.23 7.19
CA ILE A 91 -11.09 -16.07 8.20
C ILE A 91 -12.43 -16.61 7.69
N PHE A 92 -12.75 -16.38 6.43
CA PHE A 92 -14.05 -16.73 5.84
C PHE A 92 -14.06 -18.10 5.13
N LYS A 93 -12.94 -18.84 5.11
CA LYS A 93 -12.86 -20.19 4.53
C LYS A 93 -13.67 -21.26 5.29
N ASP A 94 -14.16 -20.96 6.50
CA ASP A 94 -14.88 -21.92 7.37
C ASP A 94 -16.40 -21.68 7.49
N SER A 95 -17.08 -21.17 6.46
CA SER A 95 -18.55 -20.95 6.51
C SER A 95 -19.39 -21.74 5.51
N THR A 96 -18.83 -22.71 4.79
CA THR A 96 -19.64 -23.62 3.97
C THR A 96 -19.63 -25.02 4.60
N SER A 97 -20.44 -25.17 5.65
CA SER A 97 -21.04 -26.47 5.93
C SER A 97 -21.93 -26.81 4.72
N GLN A 98 -21.36 -27.47 3.71
CA GLN A 98 -22.15 -28.02 2.62
C GLN A 98 -22.89 -29.23 3.19
N TYR A 99 -24.22 -29.10 3.27
CA TYR A 99 -25.11 -30.24 3.49
C TYR A 99 -25.03 -31.13 2.26
N ASP A 100 -24.79 -32.43 2.45
CA ASP A 100 -25.02 -33.40 1.39
C ASP A 100 -26.52 -33.52 1.08
N GLU A 101 -26.88 -34.20 0.00
CA GLU A 101 -28.27 -34.42 -0.44
C GLU A 101 -29.13 -35.16 0.61
N ASN A 102 -28.53 -35.64 1.70
CA ASN A 102 -29.16 -36.33 2.83
C ASN A 102 -29.16 -35.48 4.13
N GLY A 103 -28.69 -34.23 4.09
CA GLY A 103 -28.67 -33.32 5.23
C GLY A 103 -27.55 -33.56 6.24
N ALA A 104 -26.53 -34.34 5.92
CA ALA A 104 -25.37 -34.52 6.80
C ALA A 104 -24.30 -33.44 6.56
N VAL A 105 -23.80 -32.86 7.66
CA VAL A 105 -22.70 -31.88 7.63
C VAL A 105 -21.39 -32.63 7.46
N SER A 106 -20.80 -32.61 6.26
CA SER A 106 -19.45 -33.13 6.05
C SER A 106 -18.42 -32.02 6.33
N SER A 107 -17.90 -31.99 7.56
CA SER A 107 -16.77 -31.11 7.89
C SER A 107 -15.50 -31.70 7.27
N LYS A 108 -15.13 -31.19 6.08
CA LYS A 108 -13.84 -31.50 5.44
C LYS A 108 -12.74 -30.73 6.19
N LYS A 109 -12.28 -31.28 7.32
CA LYS A 109 -11.03 -30.85 7.95
C LYS A 109 -9.90 -31.15 6.96
N GLU A 110 -9.36 -30.14 6.29
CA GLU A 110 -8.05 -30.25 5.64
C GLU A 110 -7.01 -30.48 6.75
N GLY A 111 -6.78 -31.74 7.07
CA GLY A 111 -5.69 -32.15 7.94
C GLY A 111 -4.38 -31.74 7.28
N LEU A 112 -3.60 -30.93 7.98
CA LEU A 112 -2.19 -30.71 7.74
C LEU A 112 -1.47 -32.07 7.87
N ILE A 113 -1.41 -32.84 6.77
CA ILE A 113 -0.61 -34.05 6.72
C ILE A 113 0.85 -33.61 6.68
N ASN A 114 1.47 -33.73 7.86
CA ASN A 114 2.91 -33.73 8.08
C ASN A 114 3.66 -34.37 6.90
N LYS A 115 4.49 -33.56 6.22
CA LYS A 115 5.67 -34.07 5.53
C LYS A 115 6.59 -34.70 6.57
N LYS A 116 6.67 -36.04 6.64
CA LYS A 116 7.87 -36.73 7.12
C LYS A 116 7.86 -38.23 6.76
N ILE A 117 8.99 -38.61 6.17
CA ILE A 117 9.52 -39.95 5.83
C ILE A 117 9.11 -40.45 4.44
#